data_AF-A0A502G1J5-F1
#
_entry.id   AF-A0A502G1J5-F1
#
_cell.length_a   1.000
_cell.length_b   1.000
_cell.length_c   1.000
_cell.angle_alpha   90.00
_cell.angle_beta   90.00
_cell.angle_gamma   90.00
#
_symmetry.space_group_name_H-M   'P 1'
#
loop_
_entity.id
_entity.type
_entity.pdbx_description
1 polymer ?
#
loop_
_entity_poly.entity_id
_entity_poly.type
_entity_poly.pdbx_seq_one_letter_code
_entity_poly.pdbx_strand_id
1 'polypeptide(L)'
;MKLLNTYSMNDDNTRRQVFWMLKRLSSYSLWKRKRDAWAVFSDIYEQAVKTWSEDDPDALDPNNLVHIYEALRLYEQGVEELGKGHRHVWRTTGDLYQLYKPVDIVKSRFFGQCHERGIQQWSYPPKVEKINKLRLAEEYAGVEYITESCNLVANITNVNFLYSDIIYESEFYSLPRPVFPPNLAPVPNERKKIISTGYVVPCDGIWEPGRLSFDFKWKVIPVGIGEFVNNGCFNYLIKGTKAPLINVFENGEMEKKSVEWRLIWEDTRYCDGIIPDESEYFLDDAPGKRITCQSGERCPHSGHWATIAGGHQQFIDIQEGALMPEATKYQSNMHAPEIRLPAMWSLLNREDGGSVYLKSEDK
;
A
#
# COMPACT_ATOMS: atom_id res chain seq x y z
N MET A 1 -7.60 -1.40 -31.58
CA MET A 1 -8.54 -1.84 -30.52
C MET A 1 -8.15 -3.25 -30.11
N LYS A 2 -7.18 -3.38 -29.18
CA LYS A 2 -6.81 -4.70 -28.63
C LYS A 2 -8.01 -5.22 -27.84
N LEU A 3 -8.41 -6.47 -28.09
CA LEU A 3 -9.40 -7.18 -27.29
C LEU A 3 -9.01 -7.04 -25.81
N LEU A 4 -9.84 -6.35 -25.02
CA LEU A 4 -9.76 -6.37 -23.57
C LEU A 4 -9.94 -7.84 -23.17
N ASN A 5 -8.88 -8.48 -22.68
CA ASN A 5 -9.04 -9.69 -21.88
C ASN A 5 -10.03 -9.32 -20.77
N THR A 6 -11.22 -9.89 -20.80
CA THR A 6 -12.25 -9.67 -19.79
C THR A 6 -11.88 -10.47 -18.55
N TYR A 7 -10.96 -9.93 -17.76
CA TYR A 7 -10.70 -10.42 -16.42
C TYR A 7 -12.01 -10.32 -15.61
N SER A 8 -12.35 -11.39 -14.93
CA SER A 8 -13.67 -11.55 -14.29
C SER A 8 -13.51 -11.81 -12.81
N MET A 9 -14.38 -11.22 -11.98
CA MET A 9 -14.45 -11.51 -10.54
C MET A 9 -14.98 -12.93 -10.23
N ASN A 10 -15.35 -13.69 -11.26
CA ASN A 10 -15.64 -15.12 -11.17
C ASN A 10 -14.38 -16.00 -11.28
N ASP A 11 -13.25 -15.45 -11.74
CA ASP A 11 -11.96 -16.15 -11.80
C ASP A 11 -11.24 -16.08 -10.44
N ASP A 12 -10.84 -17.23 -9.89
CA ASP A 12 -10.22 -17.32 -8.56
C ASP A 12 -8.90 -16.55 -8.49
N ASN A 13 -8.06 -16.62 -9.54
CA ASN A 13 -6.80 -15.91 -9.57
C ASN A 13 -7.00 -14.39 -9.54
N THR A 14 -7.93 -13.88 -10.35
CA THR A 14 -8.33 -12.46 -10.37
C THR A 14 -8.81 -12.01 -9.00
N ARG A 15 -9.68 -12.79 -8.34
CA ARG A 15 -10.17 -12.49 -6.98
C ARG A 15 -9.03 -12.39 -5.97
N ARG A 16 -8.07 -13.32 -6.01
CA ARG A 16 -6.89 -13.30 -5.13
C ARG A 16 -6.00 -12.08 -5.36
N GLN A 17 -5.81 -11.68 -6.62
CA GLN A 17 -5.04 -10.49 -6.97
C GLN A 17 -5.69 -9.21 -6.45
N VAL A 18 -7.01 -9.04 -6.67
CA VAL A 18 -7.77 -7.89 -6.13
C VAL A 18 -7.72 -7.88 -4.60
N PHE A 19 -7.91 -9.04 -3.97
CA PHE A 19 -7.87 -9.17 -2.51
C PHE A 19 -6.50 -8.76 -1.93
N TRP A 20 -5.42 -9.28 -2.51
CA TRP A 20 -4.06 -8.94 -2.12
C TRP A 20 -3.76 -7.45 -2.34
N MET A 21 -4.20 -6.88 -3.46
CA MET A 21 -3.97 -5.46 -3.78
C MET A 21 -4.66 -4.54 -2.77
N LEU A 22 -5.91 -4.83 -2.40
CA LEU A 22 -6.62 -4.07 -1.37
C LEU A 22 -5.93 -4.17 0.01
N LYS A 23 -5.37 -5.35 0.36
CA LYS A 23 -4.58 -5.49 1.59
C LYS A 23 -3.29 -4.67 1.57
N ARG A 24 -2.59 -4.63 0.42
CA ARG A 24 -1.40 -3.78 0.20
C ARG A 24 -1.74 -2.30 0.33
N LEU A 25 -2.78 -1.84 -0.37
CA LEU A 25 -3.18 -0.42 -0.37
C LEU A 25 -3.64 0.07 1.01
N SER A 26 -4.22 -0.82 1.82
CA SER A 26 -4.60 -0.54 3.21
C SER A 26 -3.51 -0.87 4.24
N SER A 27 -2.28 -1.19 3.83
CA SER A 27 -1.21 -1.57 4.74
C SER A 27 -0.52 -0.38 5.38
N TYR A 28 -0.19 -0.48 6.67
CA TYR A 28 0.61 0.50 7.39
C TYR A 28 1.95 0.73 6.68
N SER A 29 2.62 -0.34 6.24
CA SER A 29 3.93 -0.25 5.61
C SER A 29 3.91 0.57 4.32
N LEU A 30 2.83 0.50 3.52
CA LEU A 30 2.70 1.32 2.31
C LEU A 30 2.59 2.80 2.68
N TRP A 31 1.72 3.15 3.63
CA TRP A 31 1.52 4.53 4.03
C TRP A 31 2.74 5.12 4.74
N LYS A 32 3.46 4.32 5.53
CA LYS A 32 4.75 4.70 6.10
C LYS A 32 5.77 5.00 5.00
N ARG A 33 5.88 4.17 3.96
CA ARG A 33 6.78 4.41 2.82
C ARG A 33 6.45 5.70 2.09
N LYS A 34 5.15 5.97 1.85
CA LYS A 34 4.69 7.24 1.26
C LYS A 34 5.14 8.43 2.10
N ARG A 35 4.95 8.36 3.43
CA ARG A 35 5.41 9.40 4.37
C ARG A 35 6.92 9.58 4.33
N ASP A 36 7.68 8.50 4.40
CA ASP A 36 9.15 8.54 4.41
C ASP A 36 9.69 9.14 3.10
N ALA A 37 9.12 8.75 1.96
CA ALA A 37 9.45 9.34 0.65
C ALA A 37 9.12 10.84 0.60
N TRP A 38 7.94 11.23 1.11
CA TRP A 38 7.55 12.64 1.17
C TRP A 38 8.47 13.46 2.08
N ALA A 39 8.91 12.91 3.21
CA ALA A 39 9.85 13.57 4.11
C ALA A 39 11.20 13.84 3.42
N VAL A 40 11.78 12.84 2.74
CA VAL A 40 13.01 13.01 1.95
C VAL A 40 12.83 14.08 0.87
N PHE A 41 11.71 14.05 0.16
CA PHE A 41 11.37 15.07 -0.83
C PHE A 41 11.30 16.47 -0.19
N SER A 42 10.64 16.59 0.97
CA SER A 42 10.45 17.85 1.69
C SER A 42 11.78 18.49 2.07
N ASP A 43 12.69 17.70 2.66
CA ASP A 43 14.02 18.16 3.08
C ASP A 43 14.84 18.66 1.88
N ILE A 44 14.84 17.90 0.78
CA ILE A 44 15.59 18.26 -0.43
C ILE A 44 14.98 19.48 -1.12
N TYR A 45 13.64 19.61 -1.16
CA TYR A 45 12.96 20.78 -1.71
C TYR A 45 13.31 22.04 -0.92
N GLU A 46 13.25 21.98 0.42
CA GLU A 46 13.62 23.09 1.28
C GLU A 46 15.09 23.48 1.10
N GLN A 47 16.01 22.51 1.05
CA GLN A 47 17.42 22.78 0.79
C GLN A 47 17.63 23.46 -0.56
N ALA A 48 16.94 23.02 -1.61
CA ALA A 48 17.02 23.64 -2.93
C ALA A 48 16.52 25.10 -2.89
N VAL A 49 15.37 25.36 -2.26
CA VAL A 49 14.84 26.72 -2.06
C VAL A 49 15.84 27.62 -1.31
N LYS A 50 16.55 27.10 -0.31
CA LYS A 50 17.51 27.89 0.49
C LYS A 50 18.84 28.15 -0.21
N THR A 51 19.25 27.28 -1.13
CA THR A 51 20.63 27.26 -1.67
C THR A 51 20.74 27.71 -3.11
N TRP A 52 19.66 27.61 -3.89
CA TRP A 52 19.67 28.04 -5.28
C TRP A 52 19.52 29.56 -5.34
N SER A 53 20.21 30.19 -6.29
CA SER A 53 20.11 31.64 -6.48
C SER A 53 18.69 32.04 -6.86
N GLU A 54 18.23 33.21 -6.42
CA GLU A 54 16.94 33.77 -6.88
C GLU A 54 16.94 34.01 -8.40
N ASP A 55 18.10 34.28 -8.99
CA ASP A 55 18.29 34.43 -10.44
C ASP A 55 18.45 33.09 -11.19
N ASP A 56 18.43 31.95 -10.49
CA ASP A 56 18.50 30.64 -11.13
C ASP A 56 17.21 30.39 -11.92
N PRO A 57 17.24 30.19 -13.25
CA PRO A 57 16.03 29.89 -14.03
C PRO A 57 15.33 28.60 -13.58
N ASP A 58 16.06 27.70 -12.91
CA ASP A 58 15.55 26.46 -12.33
C ASP A 58 15.09 26.62 -10.87
N ALA A 59 15.10 27.83 -10.30
CA ALA A 59 14.69 28.08 -8.91
C ALA A 59 13.28 27.53 -8.61
N LEU A 60 13.16 26.82 -7.48
CA LEU A 60 11.89 26.27 -7.01
C LEU A 60 11.10 27.32 -6.23
N ASP A 61 9.76 27.28 -6.35
CA ASP A 61 8.87 28.25 -5.70
C ASP A 61 8.78 27.99 -4.17
N PRO A 62 9.25 28.92 -3.32
CA PRO A 62 9.16 28.78 -1.87
C PRO A 62 7.72 28.63 -1.36
N ASN A 63 6.72 29.14 -2.10
CA ASN A 63 5.32 29.06 -1.69
C ASN A 63 4.80 27.62 -1.65
N ASN A 64 5.44 26.67 -2.34
CA ASN A 64 5.06 25.26 -2.25
C ASN A 64 5.38 24.65 -0.88
N LEU A 65 6.33 25.21 -0.12
CA LEU A 65 6.73 24.67 1.19
C LEU A 65 5.55 24.58 2.18
N VAL A 66 4.61 25.53 2.14
CA VAL A 66 3.42 25.47 3.02
C VAL A 66 2.58 24.21 2.77
N HIS A 67 2.46 23.80 1.51
CA HIS A 67 1.70 22.61 1.12
C HIS A 67 2.50 21.33 1.34
N ILE A 68 3.82 21.39 1.13
CA ILE A 68 4.74 20.28 1.41
C ILE A 68 4.70 19.92 2.89
N TYR A 69 4.83 20.90 3.79
CA TYR A 69 4.77 20.66 5.23
C TYR A 69 3.37 20.30 5.72
N GLU A 70 2.31 20.84 5.13
CA GLU A 70 0.96 20.41 5.46
C GLU A 70 0.73 18.94 5.08
N ALA A 71 1.18 18.51 3.90
CA ALA A 71 1.14 17.10 3.52
C ALA A 71 1.99 16.22 4.45
N LEU A 72 3.20 16.66 4.84
CA LEU A 72 4.04 15.91 5.78
C LEU A 72 3.36 15.73 7.13
N ARG A 73 2.76 16.79 7.69
CA ARG A 73 2.00 16.75 8.95
C ARG A 73 0.83 15.77 8.88
N LEU A 74 0.06 15.80 7.79
CA LEU A 74 -1.06 14.88 7.56
C LEU A 74 -0.59 13.42 7.41
N TYR A 75 0.53 13.20 6.73
CA TYR A 75 1.15 11.89 6.64
C TYR A 75 1.56 11.36 8.02
N GLU A 76 2.23 12.18 8.84
CA GLU A 76 2.68 11.80 10.18
C GLU A 76 1.51 11.40 11.08
N GLN A 77 0.48 12.26 11.18
CA GLN A 77 -0.71 12.00 11.98
C GLN A 77 -1.50 10.79 11.47
N GLY A 78 -1.72 10.72 10.16
CA GLY A 78 -2.46 9.64 9.54
C GLY A 78 -1.78 8.28 9.67
N VAL A 79 -0.44 8.22 9.53
CA VAL A 79 0.34 6.98 9.74
C VAL A 79 0.33 6.59 11.22
N GLU A 80 0.44 7.54 12.13
CA GLU A 80 0.36 7.27 13.57
C GLU A 80 -0.99 6.62 13.95
N GLU A 81 -2.10 7.21 13.51
CA GLU A 81 -3.43 6.68 13.77
C GLU A 81 -3.68 5.34 13.07
N LEU A 82 -3.19 5.19 11.84
CA LEU A 82 -3.25 3.92 11.11
C LEU A 82 -2.54 2.79 11.90
N GLY A 83 -1.37 3.09 12.47
CA GLY A 83 -0.58 2.18 13.30
C GLY A 83 -1.28 1.77 14.62
N LYS A 84 -2.32 2.50 15.04
CA LYS A 84 -3.20 2.16 16.18
C LYS A 84 -4.42 1.34 15.77
N GLY A 85 -4.54 0.96 14.49
CA GLY A 85 -5.71 0.26 13.97
C GLY A 85 -6.83 1.19 13.49
N HIS A 86 -6.63 2.52 13.50
CA HIS A 86 -7.70 3.46 13.21
C HIS A 86 -7.85 3.73 11.71
N ARG A 87 -8.93 3.22 11.11
CA ARG A 87 -9.24 3.37 9.68
C ARG A 87 -10.01 4.65 9.33
N HIS A 88 -10.36 5.46 10.35
CA HIS A 88 -11.00 6.76 10.13
C HIS A 88 -10.11 7.74 9.37
N VAL A 89 -8.79 7.49 9.32
CA VAL A 89 -7.80 8.25 8.55
C VAL A 89 -8.12 8.37 7.06
N TRP A 90 -8.90 7.43 6.50
CA TRP A 90 -9.33 7.44 5.10
C TRP A 90 -10.76 7.95 4.89
N ARG A 91 -11.44 8.38 5.95
CA ARG A 91 -12.73 9.07 5.84
C ARG A 91 -12.52 10.48 5.31
N THR A 92 -13.59 11.08 4.82
CA THR A 92 -13.59 12.44 4.27
C THR A 92 -12.94 13.50 5.18
N THR A 93 -12.94 13.30 6.50
CA THR A 93 -12.30 14.20 7.48
C THR A 93 -10.98 13.65 8.06
N GLY A 94 -10.53 12.48 7.62
CA GLY A 94 -9.32 11.83 8.11
C GLY A 94 -8.05 12.34 7.42
N ASP A 95 -6.92 12.27 8.12
CA ASP A 95 -5.68 12.91 7.68
C ASP A 95 -5.17 12.35 6.34
N LEU A 96 -5.22 11.03 6.16
CA LEU A 96 -4.75 10.38 4.93
C LEU A 96 -5.69 10.64 3.73
N TYR A 97 -6.97 10.91 3.96
CA TYR A 97 -7.88 11.40 2.91
C TYR A 97 -7.55 12.84 2.52
N GLN A 98 -7.31 13.69 3.50
CA GLN A 98 -7.05 15.12 3.31
C GLN A 98 -5.73 15.38 2.55
N LEU A 99 -4.79 14.42 2.54
CA LEU A 99 -3.53 14.48 1.78
C LEU A 99 -3.70 14.82 0.31
N TYR A 100 -4.79 14.37 -0.33
CA TYR A 100 -5.02 14.60 -1.76
C TYR A 100 -4.85 16.08 -2.13
N LYS A 101 -5.36 17.00 -1.30
CA LYS A 101 -5.36 18.43 -1.60
C LYS A 101 -3.94 19.06 -1.60
N PRO A 102 -3.15 19.02 -0.52
CA PRO A 102 -1.82 19.60 -0.54
C PRO A 102 -0.88 18.88 -1.52
N VAL A 103 -0.98 17.56 -1.67
CA VAL A 103 -0.18 16.80 -2.64
C VAL A 103 -0.50 17.23 -4.08
N ASP A 104 -1.79 17.37 -4.43
CA ASP A 104 -2.22 17.82 -5.76
C ASP A 104 -1.80 19.26 -6.05
N ILE A 105 -1.81 20.15 -5.04
CA ILE A 105 -1.30 21.52 -5.20
C ILE A 105 0.21 21.49 -5.49
N VAL A 106 0.99 20.72 -4.73
CA VAL A 106 2.44 20.60 -4.97
C VAL A 106 2.71 20.00 -6.35
N LYS A 107 1.93 18.99 -6.77
CA LYS A 107 2.05 18.39 -8.11
C LYS A 107 1.75 19.40 -9.22
N SER A 108 0.61 20.09 -9.13
CA SER A 108 0.14 21.04 -10.16
C SER A 108 0.94 22.35 -10.21
N ARG A 109 1.71 22.66 -9.16
CA ARG A 109 2.56 23.85 -9.07
C ARG A 109 4.03 23.51 -8.91
N PHE A 110 4.40 22.26 -9.17
CA PHE A 110 5.74 21.75 -8.86
C PHE A 110 6.83 22.62 -9.51
N PHE A 111 6.64 22.91 -10.80
CA PHE A 111 7.52 23.80 -11.57
C PHE A 111 6.72 24.49 -12.67
N GLY A 112 6.09 25.63 -12.34
CA GLY A 112 5.06 26.28 -13.16
C GLY A 112 5.48 26.60 -14.60
N GLN A 113 6.77 26.80 -14.88
CA GLN A 113 7.28 27.06 -16.23
C GLN A 113 7.03 25.89 -17.20
N CYS A 114 6.92 24.67 -16.68
CA CYS A 114 6.68 23.46 -17.46
C CYS A 114 5.19 23.03 -17.47
N HIS A 115 4.29 23.86 -16.95
CA HIS A 115 2.88 23.51 -16.72
C HIS A 115 1.93 24.43 -17.47
N GLU A 116 0.84 23.87 -17.98
CA GLU A 116 -0.34 24.62 -18.40
C GLU A 116 -1.55 24.16 -17.60
N ARG A 117 -2.27 25.11 -17.00
CA ARG A 117 -3.49 24.83 -16.19
C ARG A 117 -3.28 23.76 -15.10
N GLY A 118 -2.09 23.70 -14.52
CA GLY A 118 -1.74 22.74 -13.47
C GLY A 118 -1.36 21.35 -13.96
N ILE A 119 -1.17 21.16 -15.27
CA ILE A 119 -0.74 19.91 -15.88
C ILE A 119 0.61 20.13 -16.54
N GLN A 120 1.58 19.26 -16.23
CA GLN A 120 2.88 19.27 -16.90
C GLN A 120 2.71 19.09 -18.41
N GLN A 121 3.26 20.00 -19.21
CA GLN A 121 3.28 19.95 -20.68
C GLN A 121 4.69 19.75 -21.24
N TRP A 122 5.71 20.04 -20.43
CA TRP A 122 7.10 19.94 -20.87
C TRP A 122 7.94 19.20 -19.83
N SER A 123 8.98 18.53 -20.30
CA SER A 123 9.97 17.89 -19.43
C SER A 123 10.64 18.93 -18.53
N TYR A 124 10.83 18.58 -17.26
CA TYR A 124 11.55 19.45 -16.34
C TYR A 124 13.04 19.55 -16.70
N PRO A 125 13.71 20.67 -16.39
CA PRO A 125 15.16 20.76 -16.41
C PRO A 125 15.80 19.63 -15.58
N PRO A 126 16.98 19.08 -15.96
CA PRO A 126 17.57 17.92 -15.29
C PRO A 126 17.75 18.08 -13.77
N LYS A 127 17.99 19.31 -13.30
CA LYS A 127 18.15 19.64 -11.89
C LYS A 127 16.83 19.53 -11.12
N VAL A 128 15.76 20.06 -11.70
CA VAL A 128 14.38 20.00 -11.17
C VAL A 128 13.83 18.58 -11.24
N GLU A 129 14.11 17.85 -12.33
CA GLU A 129 13.67 16.46 -12.52
C GLU A 129 14.24 15.51 -11.44
N LYS A 130 15.46 15.74 -10.96
CA LYS A 130 16.02 14.97 -9.83
C LYS A 130 15.17 15.08 -8.57
N ILE A 131 14.63 16.28 -8.30
CA ILE A 131 13.77 16.53 -7.14
C ILE A 131 12.35 15.98 -7.42
N ASN A 132 11.85 16.10 -8.64
CA ASN A 132 10.57 15.50 -9.05
C ASN A 132 10.56 13.98 -8.84
N LYS A 133 11.66 13.28 -9.11
CA LYS A 133 11.77 11.83 -8.86
C LYS A 133 11.63 11.48 -7.38
N LEU A 134 12.12 12.33 -6.47
CA LEU A 134 11.90 12.14 -5.03
C LEU A 134 10.43 12.37 -4.67
N ARG A 135 9.79 13.39 -5.24
CA ARG A 135 8.34 13.61 -5.09
C ARG A 135 7.54 12.41 -5.58
N LEU A 136 7.87 11.84 -6.73
CA LEU A 136 7.20 10.69 -7.33
C LEU A 136 7.34 9.40 -6.52
N ALA A 137 8.34 9.28 -5.65
CA ALA A 137 8.57 8.08 -4.84
C ALA A 137 7.44 7.81 -3.83
N GLU A 138 6.61 8.80 -3.53
CA GLU A 138 5.39 8.61 -2.75
C GLU A 138 4.22 8.07 -3.58
N GLU A 139 4.21 8.23 -4.91
CA GLU A 139 3.02 7.92 -5.72
C GLU A 139 2.86 6.40 -5.89
N TYR A 140 1.71 5.89 -5.44
CA TYR A 140 1.28 4.52 -5.67
C TYR A 140 -0.10 4.54 -6.32
N ALA A 141 -0.26 3.81 -7.42
CA ALA A 141 -1.53 3.65 -8.10
C ALA A 141 -2.59 3.00 -7.19
N GLY A 142 -3.81 3.55 -7.19
CA GLY A 142 -4.98 2.96 -6.54
C GLY A 142 -5.14 3.26 -5.05
N VAL A 143 -4.32 4.14 -4.47
CA VAL A 143 -4.46 4.55 -3.04
C VAL A 143 -5.83 5.15 -2.73
N GLU A 144 -6.51 5.71 -3.72
CA GLU A 144 -7.88 6.22 -3.61
C GLU A 144 -8.91 5.11 -3.36
N TYR A 145 -8.62 3.85 -3.72
CA TYR A 145 -9.59 2.76 -3.64
C TYR A 145 -9.97 2.36 -2.22
N ILE A 146 -9.14 2.70 -1.23
CA ILE A 146 -9.39 2.42 0.19
C ILE A 146 -10.04 3.59 0.93
N THR A 147 -10.32 4.70 0.25
CA THR A 147 -10.92 5.89 0.84
C THR A 147 -12.44 5.79 0.98
N GLU A 148 -13.04 6.65 1.82
CA GLU A 148 -14.49 6.75 1.91
C GLU A 148 -15.09 7.11 0.54
N SER A 149 -16.05 6.29 0.10
CA SER A 149 -16.69 6.42 -1.20
C SER A 149 -17.35 7.79 -1.40
N CYS A 150 -16.92 8.51 -2.44
CA CYS A 150 -17.53 9.75 -2.86
C CYS A 150 -18.92 9.49 -3.47
N ASN A 151 -19.90 10.35 -3.14
CA ASN A 151 -21.26 10.30 -3.70
C ASN A 151 -21.97 8.94 -3.53
N LEU A 152 -21.61 8.16 -2.50
CA LEU A 152 -22.16 6.83 -2.24
C LEU A 152 -21.94 5.85 -3.40
N VAL A 153 -20.83 5.96 -4.15
CA VAL A 153 -20.49 5.04 -5.24
C VAL A 153 -19.16 4.36 -4.93
N ALA A 154 -19.10 3.04 -5.13
CA ALA A 154 -17.94 2.21 -4.86
C ALA A 154 -16.72 2.70 -5.68
N ASN A 155 -15.55 2.74 -5.04
CA ASN A 155 -14.33 3.27 -5.65
C ASN A 155 -13.82 2.35 -6.77
N ILE A 156 -13.98 1.04 -6.60
CA ILE A 156 -13.61 0.04 -7.61
C ILE A 156 -14.87 -0.51 -8.25
N THR A 157 -14.98 -0.27 -9.56
CA THR A 157 -16.13 -0.71 -10.36
C THR A 157 -15.87 -2.02 -11.09
N ASN A 158 -14.63 -2.23 -11.55
CA ASN A 158 -14.21 -3.41 -12.30
C ASN A 158 -12.73 -3.71 -12.02
N VAL A 159 -12.25 -4.85 -12.51
CA VAL A 159 -10.88 -5.33 -12.27
C VAL A 159 -9.82 -4.69 -13.16
N ASN A 160 -10.20 -3.83 -14.12
CA ASN A 160 -9.25 -3.22 -15.06
C ASN A 160 -8.21 -2.38 -14.32
N PHE A 161 -8.47 -1.92 -13.10
CA PHE A 161 -7.48 -1.18 -12.32
C PHE A 161 -6.16 -1.96 -12.08
N LEU A 162 -6.21 -3.30 -12.10
CA LEU A 162 -5.03 -4.15 -11.98
C LEU A 162 -4.15 -4.13 -13.24
N TYR A 163 -4.75 -3.93 -14.41
CA TYR A 163 -4.11 -4.19 -15.71
C TYR A 163 -4.06 -2.98 -16.63
N SER A 164 -4.78 -1.90 -16.31
CA SER A 164 -4.88 -0.71 -17.14
C SER A 164 -3.57 0.07 -17.13
N ASP A 165 -2.99 0.27 -18.31
CA ASP A 165 -1.81 1.12 -18.48
C ASP A 165 -2.07 2.57 -18.09
N ILE A 166 -3.31 3.04 -18.25
CA ILE A 166 -3.72 4.43 -17.98
C ILE A 166 -3.45 4.85 -16.51
N ILE A 167 -3.42 3.87 -15.59
CA ILE A 167 -3.23 4.14 -14.16
C ILE A 167 -1.73 4.23 -13.80
N TYR A 168 -0.86 3.58 -14.58
CA TYR A 168 0.57 3.46 -14.27
C TYR A 168 1.45 4.29 -15.20
N GLU A 169 0.98 4.61 -16.40
CA GLU A 169 1.74 5.34 -17.42
C GLU A 169 1.22 6.78 -17.52
N SER A 170 2.13 7.73 -17.28
CA SER A 170 1.96 9.15 -17.58
C SER A 170 2.91 9.53 -18.72
N GLU A 171 2.64 10.64 -19.41
CA GLU A 171 3.50 11.11 -20.51
C GLU A 171 4.96 11.33 -20.06
N PHE A 172 5.16 11.74 -18.80
CA PHE A 172 6.48 12.14 -18.27
C PHE A 172 7.09 11.11 -17.31
N TYR A 173 6.32 10.15 -16.81
CA TYR A 173 6.81 9.17 -15.83
C TYR A 173 5.93 7.91 -15.80
N SER A 174 6.47 6.83 -15.27
CA SER A 174 5.72 5.61 -14.99
C SER A 174 5.78 5.24 -13.51
N LEU A 175 4.68 4.71 -12.99
CA LEU A 175 4.58 4.21 -11.63
C LEU A 175 4.90 2.70 -11.59
N PRO A 176 5.54 2.22 -10.52
CA PRO A 176 5.83 0.80 -10.37
C PRO A 176 4.52 0.01 -10.28
N ARG A 177 4.47 -1.10 -11.02
CA ARG A 177 3.37 -2.06 -10.92
C ARG A 177 3.58 -2.99 -9.75
N PRO A 178 2.52 -3.36 -9.01
CA PRO A 178 2.64 -4.33 -7.94
C PRO A 178 3.11 -5.68 -8.50
N VAL A 179 4.12 -6.26 -7.84
CA VAL A 179 4.56 -7.63 -8.12
C VAL A 179 3.84 -8.58 -7.17
N PHE A 180 3.02 -9.47 -7.74
CA PHE A 180 2.29 -10.46 -6.95
C PHE A 180 3.22 -11.60 -6.52
N PRO A 181 3.12 -12.07 -5.26
CA PRO A 181 3.73 -13.32 -4.85
C PRO A 181 3.32 -14.48 -5.76
N PRO A 182 4.21 -15.47 -6.00
CA PRO A 182 3.90 -16.61 -6.85
C PRO A 182 2.73 -17.45 -6.33
N ASN A 183 2.51 -17.45 -5.01
CA ASN A 183 1.40 -18.12 -4.35
C ASN A 183 0.57 -17.12 -3.56
N LEU A 184 -0.57 -16.71 -4.12
CA LEU A 184 -1.51 -15.85 -3.42
C LEU A 184 -2.43 -16.67 -2.50
N ALA A 185 -2.62 -16.20 -1.27
CA ALA A 185 -3.55 -16.80 -0.32
C ALA A 185 -4.97 -16.87 -0.91
N PRO A 186 -5.75 -17.93 -0.59
CA PRO A 186 -7.14 -18.02 -1.04
C PRO A 186 -7.97 -16.89 -0.42
N VAL A 187 -8.95 -16.41 -1.18
CA VAL A 187 -9.92 -15.45 -0.66
C VAL A 187 -10.76 -16.14 0.42
N PRO A 188 -10.83 -15.60 1.66
CA PRO A 188 -11.59 -16.22 2.73
C PRO A 188 -13.07 -16.33 2.35
N ASN A 189 -13.68 -17.49 2.65
CA ASN A 189 -15.11 -17.71 2.48
C ASN A 189 -15.85 -17.49 3.80
N GLU A 190 -15.68 -16.30 4.39
CA GLU A 190 -16.32 -15.96 5.66
C GLU A 190 -17.73 -15.41 5.41
N ARG A 191 -18.76 -16.26 5.49
CA ARG A 191 -20.17 -15.83 5.37
C ARG A 191 -20.69 -15.13 6.64
N LYS A 192 -19.88 -14.29 7.28
CA LYS A 192 -20.19 -13.80 8.64
C LYS A 192 -21.11 -12.57 8.66
N LYS A 193 -21.00 -11.66 7.68
CA LYS A 193 -21.74 -10.39 7.67
C LYS A 193 -22.16 -10.00 6.25
N ILE A 194 -23.43 -9.59 6.10
CA ILE A 194 -23.98 -9.06 4.85
C ILE A 194 -24.75 -7.77 5.19
N ILE A 195 -24.53 -6.71 4.43
CA ILE A 195 -25.25 -5.44 4.55
C ILE A 195 -25.74 -4.98 3.17
N SER A 196 -26.90 -4.34 3.10
CA SER A 196 -27.38 -3.74 1.86
C SER A 196 -26.77 -2.35 1.65
N THR A 197 -26.67 -1.90 0.39
CA THR A 197 -26.33 -0.51 0.06
C THR A 197 -27.16 0.49 0.89
N GLY A 198 -26.53 1.58 1.35
CA GLY A 198 -27.14 2.63 2.17
C GLY A 198 -27.20 2.33 3.67
N TYR A 199 -26.90 1.09 4.10
CA TYR A 199 -26.74 0.75 5.51
C TYR A 199 -25.36 1.14 6.02
N VAL A 200 -25.23 1.26 7.35
CA VAL A 200 -23.95 1.59 7.99
C VAL A 200 -23.02 0.39 7.95
N VAL A 201 -21.79 0.59 7.50
CA VAL A 201 -20.74 -0.44 7.46
C VAL A 201 -20.33 -0.77 8.91
N PRO A 202 -20.44 -2.04 9.35
CA PRO A 202 -20.26 -2.39 10.77
C PRO A 202 -18.79 -2.54 11.18
N CYS A 203 -17.90 -2.84 10.24
CA CYS A 203 -16.48 -3.06 10.47
C CYS A 203 -15.67 -2.72 9.22
N ASP A 204 -14.42 -2.31 9.44
CA ASP A 204 -13.45 -2.04 8.38
C ASP A 204 -13.06 -3.34 7.68
N GLY A 205 -12.82 -3.27 6.38
CA GLY A 205 -12.28 -4.41 5.65
C GLY A 205 -12.72 -4.49 4.21
N ILE A 206 -12.54 -5.67 3.63
CA ILE A 206 -12.81 -5.93 2.21
C ILE A 206 -14.17 -6.60 2.08
N TRP A 207 -15.02 -6.00 1.23
CA TRP A 207 -16.39 -6.43 0.99
C TRP A 207 -16.61 -6.75 -0.49
N GLU A 208 -17.39 -7.79 -0.72
CA GLU A 208 -17.78 -8.26 -2.04
C GLU A 208 -19.21 -7.84 -2.36
N PRO A 209 -19.46 -7.14 -3.48
CA PRO A 209 -20.81 -6.83 -3.93
C PRO A 209 -21.43 -8.04 -4.62
N GLY A 210 -22.70 -8.27 -4.36
CA GLY A 210 -23.42 -9.38 -4.97
C GLY A 210 -24.91 -9.34 -4.72
N ARG A 211 -25.54 -10.47 -5.03
CA ARG A 211 -26.95 -10.70 -4.77
C ARG A 211 -27.11 -12.00 -4.00
N LEU A 212 -27.86 -11.94 -2.91
CA LEU A 212 -28.37 -13.12 -2.24
C LEU A 212 -29.52 -13.68 -3.07
N SER A 213 -29.35 -14.89 -3.59
CA SER A 213 -30.50 -15.70 -3.96
C SER A 213 -31.04 -16.40 -2.71
N PHE A 214 -32.35 -16.67 -2.69
CA PHE A 214 -32.98 -17.49 -1.67
C PHE A 214 -33.59 -18.70 -2.36
N ASP A 215 -33.44 -19.87 -1.75
CA ASP A 215 -34.14 -21.05 -2.22
C ASP A 215 -35.58 -20.98 -1.73
N PHE A 216 -36.54 -21.01 -2.67
CA PHE A 216 -37.96 -20.95 -2.35
C PHE A 216 -38.62 -22.31 -2.50
N LYS A 217 -39.29 -22.81 -1.44
CA LYS A 217 -40.33 -23.83 -1.58
C LYS A 217 -41.55 -23.19 -2.22
N TRP A 218 -42.12 -23.88 -3.20
CA TRP A 218 -43.36 -23.46 -3.86
C TRP A 218 -43.33 -22.03 -4.44
N LYS A 219 -42.14 -21.46 -4.69
CA LYS A 219 -41.91 -20.07 -5.14
C LYS A 219 -42.40 -18.96 -4.19
N VAL A 220 -42.80 -19.27 -2.96
CA VAL A 220 -43.31 -18.27 -1.98
C VAL A 220 -42.71 -18.40 -0.60
N ILE A 221 -42.14 -19.55 -0.23
CA ILE A 221 -41.60 -19.77 1.12
C ILE A 221 -40.08 -19.85 1.04
N PRO A 222 -39.31 -18.88 1.55
CA PRO A 222 -37.86 -19.02 1.65
C PRO A 222 -37.52 -20.17 2.61
N VAL A 223 -36.82 -21.20 2.14
CA VAL A 223 -36.45 -22.41 2.92
C VAL A 223 -34.97 -22.43 3.27
N GLY A 224 -34.17 -21.55 2.67
CA GLY A 224 -32.75 -21.45 2.92
C GLY A 224 -32.15 -20.21 2.29
N ILE A 225 -30.95 -19.86 2.77
CA ILE A 225 -30.08 -18.89 2.10
C ILE A 225 -29.55 -19.60 0.84
N GLY A 226 -29.86 -19.07 -0.35
CA GLY A 226 -29.35 -19.59 -1.61
C GLY A 226 -27.89 -19.18 -1.87
N GLU A 227 -27.45 -19.28 -3.12
CA GLU A 227 -26.11 -18.85 -3.54
C GLU A 227 -25.96 -17.32 -3.52
N PHE A 228 -24.79 -16.85 -3.08
CA PHE A 228 -24.38 -15.45 -3.24
C PHE A 228 -23.62 -15.32 -4.55
N VAL A 229 -24.18 -14.56 -5.47
CA VAL A 229 -23.59 -14.34 -6.81
C VAL A 229 -22.86 -13.00 -6.81
N ASN A 230 -21.57 -13.01 -7.15
CA ASN A 230 -20.77 -11.80 -7.32
C ASN A 230 -21.35 -10.93 -8.44
N ASN A 231 -21.50 -9.63 -8.18
CA ASN A 231 -21.99 -8.65 -9.17
C ASN A 231 -21.00 -7.50 -9.39
N GLY A 232 -19.74 -7.64 -8.98
CA GLY A 232 -18.76 -6.55 -9.11
C GLY A 232 -17.45 -6.79 -8.37
N CYS A 233 -16.59 -5.78 -8.41
CA CYS A 233 -15.27 -5.84 -7.81
C CYS A 233 -15.30 -5.65 -6.28
N PHE A 234 -14.35 -6.26 -5.57
CA PHE A 234 -14.21 -6.04 -4.13
C PHE A 234 -13.88 -4.58 -3.86
N ASN A 235 -14.37 -4.07 -2.73
CA ASN A 235 -14.04 -2.73 -2.24
C ASN A 235 -13.61 -2.80 -0.77
N TYR A 236 -12.73 -1.89 -0.37
CA TYR A 236 -12.45 -1.67 1.03
C TYR A 236 -13.49 -0.69 1.59
N LEU A 237 -14.27 -1.10 2.58
CA LEU A 237 -15.29 -0.25 3.20
C LEU A 237 -14.87 0.09 4.63
N ILE A 238 -15.08 1.36 5.01
CA ILE A 238 -14.68 1.91 6.31
C ILE A 238 -15.89 1.89 7.26
N LYS A 239 -15.67 1.42 8.49
CA LYS A 239 -16.67 1.36 9.55
C LYS A 239 -17.33 2.72 9.78
N GLY A 240 -18.64 2.70 9.96
CA GLY A 240 -19.44 3.90 10.21
C GLY A 240 -19.84 4.68 8.95
N THR A 241 -19.26 4.37 7.79
CA THR A 241 -19.71 4.95 6.50
C THR A 241 -20.95 4.23 5.98
N LYS A 242 -21.53 4.74 4.89
CA LYS A 242 -22.66 4.11 4.22
C LYS A 242 -22.16 3.17 3.11
N ALA A 243 -22.65 1.93 3.10
CA ALA A 243 -22.32 0.96 2.08
C ALA A 243 -22.71 1.51 0.68
N PRO A 244 -21.81 1.54 -0.30
CA PRO A 244 -22.04 2.28 -1.53
C PRO A 244 -22.90 1.51 -2.56
N LEU A 245 -23.35 2.25 -3.58
CA LEU A 245 -23.85 1.72 -4.85
C LEU A 245 -22.66 1.22 -5.69
N ILE A 246 -22.90 0.30 -6.63
CA ILE A 246 -21.92 -0.05 -7.66
C ILE A 246 -22.33 0.55 -9.01
N ASN A 247 -21.34 0.84 -9.86
CA ASN A 247 -21.60 1.14 -11.27
C ASN A 247 -21.56 -0.15 -12.09
N VAL A 248 -22.59 -0.38 -12.88
CA VAL A 248 -22.68 -1.52 -13.80
C VAL A 248 -22.89 -0.98 -15.21
N PHE A 249 -22.16 -1.51 -16.18
CA PHE A 249 -22.35 -1.16 -17.58
C PHE A 249 -23.40 -2.10 -18.20
N GLU A 250 -24.59 -1.59 -18.46
CA GLU A 250 -25.70 -2.33 -19.05
C GLU A 250 -26.32 -1.51 -20.19
N ASN A 251 -26.69 -2.17 -21.28
CA ASN A 251 -27.33 -1.55 -22.45
C ASN A 251 -26.59 -0.35 -23.06
N GLY A 252 -25.26 -0.27 -22.88
CA GLY A 252 -24.45 0.85 -23.39
C GLY A 252 -24.36 2.05 -22.44
N GLU A 253 -24.98 1.98 -21.27
CA GLU A 253 -24.99 3.05 -20.27
C GLU A 253 -24.43 2.57 -18.93
N MET A 254 -23.93 3.52 -18.14
CA MET A 254 -23.46 3.26 -16.78
C MET A 254 -24.60 3.48 -15.79
N GLU A 255 -25.08 2.41 -15.18
CA GLU A 255 -26.15 2.45 -14.19
C GLU A 255 -25.62 2.28 -12.76
N LYS A 256 -26.19 3.02 -11.81
CA LYS A 256 -25.93 2.84 -10.37
C LYS A 256 -26.89 1.80 -9.80
N LYS A 257 -26.36 0.74 -9.21
CA LYS A 257 -27.17 -0.35 -8.65
C LYS A 257 -26.92 -0.57 -7.16
N SER A 258 -28.01 -0.82 -6.45
CA SER A 258 -27.99 -1.31 -5.08
C SER A 258 -27.64 -2.79 -5.05
N VAL A 259 -26.80 -3.19 -4.10
CA VAL A 259 -26.32 -4.56 -3.94
C VAL A 259 -26.30 -4.98 -2.47
N GLU A 260 -26.09 -6.28 -2.26
CA GLU A 260 -25.70 -6.81 -0.97
C GLU A 260 -24.17 -6.88 -0.91
N TRP A 261 -23.60 -6.31 0.14
CA TRP A 261 -22.18 -6.35 0.43
C TRP A 261 -21.91 -7.46 1.44
N ARG A 262 -21.15 -8.46 1.03
CA ARG A 262 -20.68 -9.55 1.88
C ARG A 262 -19.26 -9.26 2.37
N LEU A 263 -19.05 -9.31 3.68
CA LEU A 263 -17.71 -9.20 4.24
C LEU A 263 -16.87 -10.40 3.82
N ILE A 264 -15.68 -10.14 3.28
CA ILE A 264 -14.70 -11.16 2.91
C ILE A 264 -13.59 -11.24 3.94
N TRP A 265 -13.17 -10.08 4.46
CA TRP A 265 -12.09 -9.99 5.42
C TRP A 265 -12.25 -8.76 6.29
N GLU A 266 -12.28 -8.96 7.61
CA GLU A 266 -12.29 -7.88 8.59
C GLU A 266 -10.87 -7.40 8.84
N ASP A 267 -10.62 -6.10 8.65
CA ASP A 267 -9.31 -5.51 8.89
C ASP A 267 -9.15 -5.17 10.37
N THR A 268 -8.54 -6.09 11.11
CA THR A 268 -8.24 -5.94 12.54
C THR A 268 -6.76 -5.68 12.80
N ARG A 269 -5.97 -5.45 11.73
CA ARG A 269 -4.52 -5.22 11.88
C ARG A 269 -4.25 -3.98 12.73
N TYR A 270 -3.20 -4.06 13.55
CA TYR A 270 -2.68 -2.98 14.39
C TYR A 270 -3.56 -2.57 15.57
N CYS A 271 -4.77 -3.14 15.72
CA CYS A 271 -5.64 -2.87 16.87
C CYS A 271 -5.06 -3.39 18.20
N ASP A 272 -4.12 -4.32 18.14
CA ASP A 272 -3.35 -4.86 19.27
C ASP A 272 -2.02 -4.10 19.49
N GLY A 273 -1.75 -3.05 18.71
CA GLY A 273 -0.50 -2.30 18.73
C GLY A 273 0.67 -2.99 18.01
N ILE A 274 0.44 -4.12 17.33
CA ILE A 274 1.48 -4.86 16.61
C ILE A 274 1.34 -4.62 15.10
N ILE A 275 2.44 -4.20 14.47
CA ILE A 275 2.55 -4.14 13.02
C ILE A 275 3.18 -5.46 12.53
N PRO A 276 2.42 -6.33 11.84
CA PRO A 276 2.95 -7.58 11.30
C PRO A 276 3.97 -7.32 10.18
N ASP A 277 4.70 -8.37 9.80
CA ASP A 277 5.54 -8.34 8.60
C ASP A 277 4.66 -8.20 7.35
N GLU A 278 4.84 -7.10 6.62
CA GLU A 278 4.13 -6.75 5.39
C GLU A 278 5.08 -6.70 4.18
N SER A 279 6.28 -7.27 4.30
CA SER A 279 7.27 -7.31 3.22
C SER A 279 6.76 -8.01 1.96
N GLU A 280 5.80 -8.92 2.09
CA GLU A 280 5.14 -9.58 0.95
C GLU A 280 4.48 -8.58 -0.02
N TYR A 281 4.15 -7.36 0.42
CA TYR A 281 3.52 -6.33 -0.41
C TYR A 281 4.51 -5.55 -1.29
N PHE A 282 5.81 -5.74 -1.11
CA PHE A 282 6.85 -4.92 -1.74
C PHE A 282 7.94 -5.79 -2.36
N LEU A 283 7.52 -6.74 -3.20
CA LEU A 283 8.43 -7.59 -3.98
C LEU A 283 9.00 -6.87 -5.21
N ASP A 284 8.41 -5.72 -5.56
CA ASP A 284 8.77 -4.80 -6.65
C ASP A 284 9.87 -3.83 -6.25
N ASP A 285 10.00 -3.53 -4.95
CA ASP A 285 11.31 -3.19 -4.43
C ASP A 285 12.18 -4.36 -4.87
N ALA A 286 13.12 -4.16 -5.79
CA ALA A 286 14.26 -5.04 -5.76
C ALA A 286 14.87 -4.75 -4.39
N PRO A 287 14.78 -5.63 -3.36
CA PRO A 287 15.91 -5.64 -2.48
C PRO A 287 17.00 -6.08 -3.43
N GLY A 288 17.90 -5.18 -3.83
CA GLY A 288 19.23 -5.66 -4.09
C GLY A 288 19.55 -6.61 -2.92
N LYS A 289 19.98 -7.84 -3.23
CA LYS A 289 19.97 -8.97 -2.28
C LYS A 289 20.32 -8.46 -0.86
N ARG A 290 19.37 -8.60 0.09
CA ARG A 290 19.52 -8.07 1.46
C ARG A 290 20.89 -8.47 1.97
N ILE A 291 21.59 -7.54 2.60
CA ILE A 291 22.94 -7.80 3.10
C ILE A 291 22.81 -8.92 4.13
N THR A 292 23.40 -10.07 3.79
CA THR A 292 23.45 -11.25 4.65
C THR A 292 24.88 -11.58 5.01
N CYS A 293 25.11 -12.12 6.20
CA CYS A 293 26.43 -12.57 6.63
C CYS A 293 26.31 -13.90 7.38
N GLN A 294 27.20 -14.85 7.06
CA GLN A 294 27.19 -16.18 7.67
C GLN A 294 27.88 -16.15 9.04
N SER A 295 27.42 -16.96 10.00
CA SER A 295 28.15 -17.18 11.25
C SER A 295 29.64 -17.46 11.00
N GLY A 296 30.52 -16.78 11.75
CA GLY A 296 31.96 -16.87 11.60
C GLY A 296 32.58 -15.96 10.52
N GLU A 297 31.78 -15.29 9.69
CA GLU A 297 32.26 -14.22 8.82
C GLU A 297 32.31 -12.88 9.56
N ARG A 298 33.09 -11.92 9.03
CA ARG A 298 33.13 -10.57 9.58
C ARG A 298 31.92 -9.78 9.11
N CYS A 299 31.24 -9.15 10.06
CA CYS A 299 30.09 -8.31 9.85
C CYS A 299 30.44 -7.17 8.88
N PRO A 300 29.73 -7.02 7.74
CA PRO A 300 30.08 -6.03 6.73
C PRO A 300 29.68 -4.60 7.11
N HIS A 301 28.70 -4.42 8.01
CA HIS A 301 28.21 -3.11 8.46
C HIS A 301 27.68 -3.19 9.89
N SER A 302 27.92 -2.16 10.71
CA SER A 302 27.29 -2.05 12.02
C SER A 302 25.77 -1.92 11.90
N GLY A 303 25.03 -2.67 12.73
CA GLY A 303 23.57 -2.64 12.64
C GLY A 303 22.84 -3.70 13.44
N HIS A 304 21.52 -3.69 13.27
CA HIS A 304 20.60 -4.65 13.84
C HIS A 304 20.36 -5.80 12.85
N TRP A 305 20.62 -7.03 13.28
CA TRP A 305 20.57 -8.24 12.45
C TRP A 305 19.54 -9.23 12.97
N ALA A 306 18.95 -10.03 12.08
CA ALA A 306 18.05 -11.11 12.45
C ALA A 306 18.33 -12.43 11.72
N THR A 307 17.97 -13.53 12.36
CA THR A 307 17.98 -14.88 11.76
C THR A 307 16.77 -15.70 12.24
N ILE A 308 16.39 -16.72 11.47
CA ILE A 308 15.31 -17.68 11.80
C ILE A 308 15.90 -19.10 12.00
N ALA A 309 17.23 -19.20 12.20
CA ALA A 309 17.88 -20.47 12.46
C ALA A 309 17.49 -21.05 13.83
N GLY A 310 17.56 -22.37 13.97
CA GLY A 310 17.28 -23.02 15.26
C GLY A 310 15.80 -23.04 15.67
N GLY A 311 14.87 -22.79 14.75
CA GLY A 311 13.42 -22.94 14.97
C GLY A 311 12.75 -21.76 15.68
N HIS A 312 13.43 -20.63 15.82
CA HIS A 312 12.87 -19.38 16.32
C HIS A 312 13.61 -18.18 15.72
N GLN A 313 13.02 -17.00 15.83
CA GLN A 313 13.64 -15.76 15.37
C GLN A 313 14.55 -15.17 16.45
N GLN A 314 15.72 -14.72 16.06
CA GLN A 314 16.71 -14.08 16.92
C GLN A 314 17.13 -12.73 16.34
N PHE A 315 17.47 -11.81 17.23
CA PHE A 315 17.90 -10.46 16.91
C PHE A 315 19.19 -10.15 17.66
N ILE A 316 20.09 -9.43 17.01
CA ILE A 316 21.35 -9.00 17.63
C ILE A 316 21.88 -7.72 16.99
N ASP A 317 22.50 -6.86 17.79
CA ASP A 317 23.27 -5.72 17.31
C ASP A 317 24.76 -6.12 17.21
N ILE A 318 25.34 -5.91 16.03
CA ILE A 318 26.74 -6.27 15.75
C ILE A 318 27.43 -5.10 15.08
N GLN A 319 28.66 -4.84 15.50
CA GLN A 319 29.53 -3.81 14.95
C GLN A 319 30.30 -4.32 13.73
N GLU A 320 30.55 -3.42 12.77
CA GLU A 320 31.33 -3.70 11.57
C GLU A 320 32.69 -4.34 11.91
N GLY A 321 33.05 -5.39 11.18
CA GLY A 321 34.30 -6.14 11.37
C GLY A 321 34.27 -7.18 12.49
N ALA A 322 33.25 -7.22 13.36
CA ALA A 322 33.08 -8.26 14.37
C ALA A 322 32.62 -9.59 13.74
N LEU A 323 32.90 -10.72 14.40
CA LEU A 323 32.47 -12.03 13.89
C LEU A 323 30.97 -12.23 14.12
N MET A 324 30.26 -12.68 13.09
CA MET A 324 28.84 -13.04 13.20
C MET A 324 28.67 -14.26 14.10
N PRO A 325 27.76 -14.23 15.08
CA PRO A 325 27.57 -15.31 16.03
C PRO A 325 26.84 -16.50 15.39
N GLU A 326 26.90 -17.64 16.06
CA GLU A 326 26.00 -18.76 15.80
C GLU A 326 24.62 -18.49 16.42
N ALA A 327 23.57 -19.03 15.81
CA ALA A 327 22.22 -18.95 16.36
C ALA A 327 21.98 -20.06 17.37
N THR A 328 21.18 -19.78 18.39
CA THR A 328 20.76 -20.79 19.37
C THR A 328 19.62 -21.64 18.82
N LYS A 329 19.56 -22.92 19.18
CA LYS A 329 18.43 -23.80 18.86
C LYS A 329 17.38 -23.71 19.95
N TYR A 330 16.12 -23.53 19.57
CA TYR A 330 15.00 -23.57 20.51
C TYR A 330 14.96 -24.92 21.23
N GLN A 331 14.89 -24.88 22.55
CA GLN A 331 14.72 -26.04 23.41
C GLN A 331 13.61 -25.75 24.42
N SER A 332 12.66 -26.67 24.54
CA SER A 332 11.57 -26.58 25.53
C SER A 332 12.05 -26.81 26.97
N ASN A 333 13.21 -27.44 27.15
CA ASN A 333 13.82 -27.69 28.45
C ASN A 333 14.82 -26.58 28.80
N MET A 334 14.45 -25.72 29.75
CA MET A 334 15.27 -24.57 30.19
C MET A 334 16.61 -24.95 30.85
N HIS A 335 16.80 -26.21 31.24
CA HIS A 335 18.05 -26.70 31.88
C HIS A 335 18.97 -27.47 30.92
N ALA A 336 18.59 -27.62 29.66
CA ALA A 336 19.46 -28.23 28.66
C ALA A 336 20.59 -27.27 28.28
N PRO A 337 21.81 -27.77 28.00
CA PRO A 337 22.88 -26.95 27.48
C PRO A 337 22.49 -26.37 26.11
N GLU A 338 22.78 -25.08 25.93
CA GLU A 338 22.47 -24.32 24.73
C GLU A 338 23.16 -24.96 23.51
N ILE A 339 22.38 -25.28 22.48
CA ILE A 339 22.89 -25.78 21.20
C ILE A 339 23.04 -24.59 20.26
N ARG A 340 24.25 -24.38 19.75
CA ARG A 340 24.55 -23.34 18.76
C ARG A 340 24.69 -23.95 17.37
N LEU A 341 24.22 -23.22 16.35
CA LEU A 341 24.16 -23.65 14.97
C LEU A 341 24.66 -22.51 14.06
N PRO A 342 25.44 -22.82 13.01
CA PRO A 342 25.73 -21.85 11.97
C PRO A 342 24.44 -21.30 11.36
N ALA A 343 24.36 -19.98 11.22
CA ALA A 343 23.19 -19.28 10.77
C ALA A 343 23.55 -18.22 9.73
N MET A 344 22.58 -17.94 8.86
CA MET A 344 22.64 -16.79 7.99
C MET A 344 21.87 -15.65 8.66
N TRP A 345 22.56 -14.53 8.87
CA TRP A 345 21.98 -13.33 9.48
C TRP A 345 21.63 -12.33 8.38
N SER A 346 20.49 -11.68 8.51
CA SER A 346 19.99 -10.65 7.60
C SER A 346 19.98 -9.29 8.28
N LEU A 347 20.59 -8.29 7.66
CA LEU A 347 20.66 -6.94 8.19
C LEU A 347 19.28 -6.28 8.11
N LEU A 348 18.75 -5.84 9.25
CA LEU A 348 17.44 -5.18 9.37
C LEU A 348 17.59 -3.66 9.32
N ASN A 349 18.55 -3.11 10.05
CA ASN A 349 18.84 -1.67 10.11
C ASN A 349 20.36 -1.46 10.17
N ARG A 350 20.87 -0.45 9.47
CA ARG A 350 22.26 0.00 9.64
C ARG A 350 22.34 1.14 10.64
N GLU A 351 23.37 1.15 11.48
CA GLU A 351 23.64 2.25 12.39
C GLU A 351 23.99 3.55 11.66
N ASP A 352 24.63 3.45 10.49
CA ASP A 352 24.97 4.58 9.63
C ASP A 352 23.80 5.09 8.78
N GLY A 353 22.60 4.52 8.93
CA GLY A 353 21.40 4.87 8.15
C GLY A 353 21.46 4.49 6.68
N GLY A 354 22.49 3.73 6.25
CA GLY A 354 22.66 3.29 4.87
C GLY A 354 21.67 2.20 4.45
N SER A 355 21.72 1.83 3.17
CA SER A 355 20.90 0.75 2.63
C SER A 355 21.28 -0.61 3.22
N VAL A 356 20.26 -1.39 3.62
CA VAL A 356 20.39 -2.79 4.08
C VAL A 356 20.36 -3.81 2.93
N TYR A 357 20.42 -3.31 1.70
CA TYR A 357 20.35 -4.05 0.45
C TYR A 357 21.63 -3.84 -0.36
N LEU A 358 22.17 -4.90 -0.96
CA LEU A 358 23.34 -4.81 -1.84
C LEU A 358 23.01 -3.86 -3.01
N LYS A 359 23.91 -2.91 -3.35
CA LYS A 359 23.70 -2.03 -4.52
C LYS A 359 23.65 -2.88 -5.78
N SER A 360 22.73 -2.59 -6.69
CA SER A 360 22.51 -3.31 -7.95
C SER A 360 23.58 -3.09 -9.02
N GLU A 361 24.82 -2.77 -8.62
CA GLU A 361 25.99 -2.66 -9.49
C GLU A 361 27.02 -3.68 -9.00
N ASP A 362 26.84 -4.93 -9.42
CA ASP A 362 27.86 -5.96 -9.58
C ASP A 362 27.16 -7.22 -10.14
N LYS A 363 26.93 -7.19 -11.47
CA LYS A 363 26.76 -8.37 -12.30
C LYS A 363 27.52 -8.18 -13.60
#